data_AF-A0A4R8XKV9-F1
#
_entry.id   AF-A0A4R8XKV9-F1
#
_cell.length_a   1.000
_cell.length_b   1.000
_cell.length_c   1.000
_cell.angle_alpha   90.00
_cell.angle_beta   90.00
_cell.angle_gamma   90.00
#
_symmetry.space_group_name_H-M   'P 1'
#
loop_
_entity.id
_entity.type
_entity.pdbx_description
1 polymer ?
#
loop_
_entity_poly.entity_id
_entity_poly.type
_entity_poly.pdbx_seq_one_letter_code
_entity_poly.pdbx_strand_id
1 'polypeptide(L)'
;MIAAWCADWLSVRGFEVHRLEEHPGRPTIVGIRRGTGGGSSLMLNGHLDTVGVGGYAGDPFSGELRDGRVSGRGAFDMKGGVAAILVAAARATGAEAAATGPAATGREATGRA
;
A
#
# COMPACT_ATOMS: atom_id res chain seq x y z
N MET A 1 -8.14 3.37 10.80
CA MET A 1 -7.08 4.33 10.42
C MET A 1 -6.11 3.68 9.45
N ILE A 2 -5.46 4.43 8.55
CA ILE A 2 -4.56 3.88 7.51
C ILE A 2 -3.42 3.05 8.12
N ALA A 3 -2.80 3.53 9.20
CA ALA A 3 -1.75 2.77 9.90
C ALA A 3 -2.24 1.40 10.39
N ALA A 4 -3.44 1.33 10.97
CA ALA A 4 -4.02 0.05 11.40
C ALA A 4 -4.25 -0.89 10.21
N TRP A 5 -4.75 -0.36 9.08
CA TRP A 5 -4.91 -1.15 7.86
C TRP A 5 -3.58 -1.74 7.36
N CYS A 6 -2.50 -0.95 7.37
CA CYS A 6 -1.17 -1.46 7.01
C CYS A 6 -0.67 -2.54 7.99
N ALA A 7 -0.90 -2.35 9.29
CA ALA A 7 -0.53 -3.32 10.32
C ALA A 7 -1.27 -4.65 10.12
N ASP A 8 -2.59 -4.60 9.88
CA ASP A 8 -3.41 -5.79 9.61
C ASP A 8 -2.97 -6.48 8.32
N TRP A 9 -2.74 -5.70 7.26
CA TRP A 9 -2.31 -6.21 5.95
C TRP A 9 -0.99 -7.00 6.04
N LEU A 10 -0.04 -6.51 6.83
CA LEU A 10 1.24 -7.17 7.09
C LEU A 10 1.08 -8.39 8.00
N SER A 11 0.27 -8.27 9.06
CA SER A 11 0.04 -9.32 10.06
C SER A 11 -0.55 -10.58 9.42
N VAL A 12 -1.58 -10.45 8.58
CA VAL A 12 -2.21 -11.61 7.91
C VAL A 12 -1.29 -12.30 6.89
N ARG A 13 -0.17 -11.66 6.53
CA ARG A 13 0.87 -12.21 5.64
C ARG A 13 2.08 -12.76 6.41
N GLY A 14 2.01 -12.82 7.73
CA GLY A 14 3.06 -13.39 8.57
C GLY A 14 4.30 -12.51 8.67
N PHE A 15 4.12 -11.18 8.65
CA PHE A 15 5.16 -10.26 9.10
C PHE A 15 5.05 -10.10 10.62
N GLU A 16 6.19 -9.94 11.28
CA GLU A 16 6.28 -9.39 12.63
C GLU A 16 5.94 -7.90 12.55
N VAL A 17 4.91 -7.43 13.25
CA VAL A 17 4.41 -6.05 13.13
C VAL A 17 4.58 -5.31 14.44
N HIS A 18 5.25 -4.16 14.36
CA HIS A 18 5.40 -3.22 15.47
C HIS A 18 4.66 -1.93 15.16
N ARG A 19 3.85 -1.46 16.11
CA ARG A 19 3.26 -0.12 16.09
C ARG A 19 4.02 0.75 17.06
N LEU A 20 4.71 1.74 16.53
CA LEU A 20 5.48 2.72 17.30
C LEU A 20 4.70 4.04 17.30
N GLU A 21 4.54 4.67 18.46
CA GLU A 21 3.81 5.93 18.57
C GLU A 21 4.55 6.87 19.52
N GLU A 22 5.57 7.54 18.99
CA GLU A 22 6.35 8.54 19.72
C GLU A 22 5.57 9.85 19.91
N HIS A 23 4.72 10.19 18.92
CA HIS A 23 3.83 11.34 18.97
C HIS A 23 2.37 10.89 18.92
N PRO A 24 1.51 11.34 19.85
CA PRO A 24 0.10 10.96 19.87
C PRO A 24 -0.60 11.23 18.54
N GLY A 25 -1.27 10.22 18.00
CA GLY A 25 -2.01 10.29 16.74
C GLY A 25 -1.14 10.16 15.48
N ARG A 26 0.18 9.96 15.60
CA ARG A 26 1.11 9.76 14.48
C ARG A 26 1.85 8.42 14.59
N PRO A 27 1.14 7.29 14.51
CA PRO A 27 1.76 5.99 14.61
C PRO A 27 2.59 5.65 13.36
N THR A 28 3.77 5.07 13.59
CA THR A 28 4.60 4.42 12.58
C THR A 28 4.38 2.91 12.66
N ILE A 29 4.23 2.26 11.51
CA ILE A 29 4.11 0.79 11.42
C ILE A 29 5.40 0.23 10.84
N VAL A 30 5.99 -0.73 11.53
CA VAL A 30 7.18 -1.45 11.08
C VAL A 30 6.80 -2.91 10.88
N GLY A 31 6.83 -3.37 9.63
CA GLY A 31 6.67 -4.78 9.26
C GLY A 31 8.03 -5.42 9.03
N ILE A 32 8.31 -6.52 9.71
CA ILE A 32 9.58 -7.23 9.63
C ILE A 32 9.31 -8.66 9.15
N ARG A 33 10.02 -9.06 8.10
CA ARG A 33 10.16 -10.47 7.72
C ARG A 33 11.63 -10.83 7.81
N ARG A 34 11.95 -11.81 8.65
CA ARG A 34 13.32 -12.30 8.80
C ARG A 34 13.68 -13.16 7.59
N GLY A 35 14.76 -12.81 6.89
CA GLY A 35 15.38 -13.68 5.92
C GLY A 35 16.16 -14.80 6.59
N THR A 36 16.58 -15.80 5.81
CA THR A 36 17.37 -16.94 6.29
C THR A 36 18.87 -16.80 6.05
N GLY A 37 19.30 -15.77 5.32
CA GLY A 37 20.71 -15.47 5.07
C GLY A 37 21.35 -14.60 6.15
N GLY A 38 22.69 -14.53 6.15
CA GLY A 38 23.48 -13.65 7.03
C GLY A 38 23.83 -12.28 6.43
N GLY A 39 23.13 -11.87 5.37
CA GLY A 39 23.38 -10.59 4.68
C GLY A 39 22.75 -9.38 5.37
N SER A 40 22.97 -8.20 4.78
CA SER A 40 22.36 -6.96 5.25
C SER A 40 20.83 -6.95 5.11
N SER A 41 20.14 -6.24 6.02
CA SER A 41 18.71 -6.01 5.91
C SER A 41 18.39 -4.88 4.93
N LEU A 42 17.30 -5.01 4.18
CA LEU A 42 16.73 -3.95 3.34
C LEU A 42 15.53 -3.33 4.04
N MET A 43 15.51 -2.00 4.16
CA MET A 43 14.35 -1.26 4.68
C MET A 43 13.69 -0.47 3.56
N LEU A 44 12.39 -0.67 3.40
CA LEU A 44 11.55 0.11 2.50
C LEU A 44 10.66 1.01 3.35
N ASN A 45 10.70 2.32 3.13
CA ASN A 45 10.01 3.30 3.95
C ASN A 45 9.12 4.23 3.12
N GLY A 46 8.08 4.76 3.76
CA GLY A 46 7.20 5.78 3.21
C GLY A 46 6.35 6.41 4.31
N HIS A 47 5.68 7.51 3.99
CA HIS A 47 4.77 8.20 4.90
C HIS A 47 3.30 7.92 4.51
N LEU A 48 2.41 7.98 5.50
CA LEU A 48 0.98 7.66 5.33
C LEU A 48 0.10 8.91 5.32
N ASP A 49 0.63 10.03 5.80
CA ASP A 49 -0.07 11.30 5.83
C ASP A 49 -0.16 11.93 4.44
N THR A 50 -1.04 12.91 4.33
CA THR A 50 -1.21 13.70 3.13
C THR A 50 -1.52 15.12 3.53
N VAL A 51 -1.20 16.07 2.66
CA VAL A 51 -1.66 17.44 2.80
C VAL A 51 -3.19 17.53 2.73
N GLY A 52 -3.73 18.71 3.07
CA GLY A 52 -5.16 19.01 2.95
C GLY A 52 -5.69 18.85 1.51
N VAL A 53 -7.02 18.87 1.39
CA VAL A 53 -7.72 18.67 0.11
C VAL A 53 -8.03 19.96 -0.64
N GLY A 54 -7.57 21.11 -0.14
CA GLY A 54 -7.78 22.40 -0.78
C GLY A 54 -7.28 22.42 -2.22
N GLY A 55 -8.08 22.97 -3.13
CA GLY A 55 -7.77 23.07 -4.56
C GLY A 55 -7.83 21.74 -5.32
N TYR A 56 -8.28 20.65 -4.70
CA TYR A 56 -8.46 19.38 -5.39
C TYR A 56 -9.77 19.40 -6.20
N ALA A 57 -9.70 19.09 -7.49
CA ALA A 57 -10.88 19.00 -8.34
C ALA A 57 -11.58 17.65 -8.16
N GLY A 58 -12.89 17.66 -7.95
CA GLY A 58 -13.68 16.45 -7.71
C GLY A 58 -13.52 15.88 -6.30
N ASP A 59 -13.78 14.58 -6.14
CA ASP A 59 -13.63 13.90 -4.85
C ASP A 59 -12.18 13.47 -4.62
N PRO A 60 -11.46 14.08 -3.66
CA PRO A 60 -10.06 13.76 -3.35
C PRO A 60 -9.87 12.36 -2.79
N PHE A 61 -10.92 11.67 -2.33
CA PHE A 61 -10.80 10.36 -1.70
C PHE A 61 -11.38 9.23 -2.55
N SER A 62 -11.85 9.54 -3.77
CA SER A 62 -12.47 8.57 -4.69
C SER A 62 -11.55 7.39 -5.04
N GLY A 63 -10.27 7.66 -5.30
CA GLY A 63 -9.34 6.64 -5.80
C GLY A 63 -9.70 6.12 -7.20
N GLU A 64 -10.41 6.94 -7.99
CA GLU A 64 -10.90 6.57 -9.32
C GLU A 64 -9.74 6.19 -10.25
N LEU A 65 -9.83 5.05 -10.93
CA LEU A 65 -8.92 4.66 -12.01
C LEU A 65 -9.50 5.11 -13.35
N ARG A 66 -8.88 6.11 -13.98
CA ARG A 66 -9.29 6.65 -15.27
C ARG A 66 -8.08 6.82 -16.18
N ASP A 67 -8.20 6.35 -17.43
CA ASP A 67 -7.15 6.46 -18.45
C ASP A 67 -5.78 5.92 -17.96
N GLY A 68 -5.82 4.82 -17.20
CA GLY A 68 -4.62 4.18 -16.63
C GLY A 68 -4.00 4.92 -15.44
N ARG A 69 -4.66 5.95 -14.90
CA ARG A 69 -4.19 6.75 -13.77
C ARG A 69 -5.17 6.68 -12.60
N VAL A 70 -4.63 6.54 -11.39
CA VAL A 70 -5.42 6.62 -10.16
C VAL A 70 -5.45 8.07 -9.67
N SER A 71 -6.64 8.65 -9.59
CA SER A 71 -6.88 9.99 -9.08
C SER A 71 -7.32 9.93 -7.62
N GLY A 72 -6.51 10.52 -6.74
CA GLY A 72 -6.87 10.73 -5.34
C GLY A 72 -5.77 11.45 -4.57
N ARG A 73 -6.13 12.11 -3.48
CA ARG A 73 -5.17 12.70 -2.52
C ARG A 73 -4.35 11.58 -1.90
N GLY A 74 -3.04 11.68 -2.13
CA GLY A 74 -2.07 10.70 -1.66
C GLY A 74 -1.78 9.57 -2.64
N ALA A 75 -2.48 9.48 -3.79
CA ALA A 75 -2.21 8.46 -4.79
C ALA A 75 -0.74 8.53 -5.27
N PHE A 76 -0.25 9.73 -5.56
CA PHE A 76 1.15 9.97 -5.90
C PHE A 76 2.06 10.14 -4.66
N ASP A 77 1.66 11.00 -3.70
CA ASP A 77 2.46 11.35 -2.51
C ASP A 77 1.77 10.95 -1.19
N MET A 78 2.08 9.80 -0.61
CA MET A 78 2.85 8.70 -1.23
C MET A 78 2.21 7.31 -1.05
N LYS A 79 0.89 7.25 -0.90
CA LYS A 79 0.17 6.01 -0.65
C LYS A 79 0.29 5.00 -1.79
N GLY A 80 0.40 5.44 -3.04
CA GLY A 80 0.71 4.55 -4.16
C GLY A 80 2.08 3.88 -4.02
N GLY A 81 3.09 4.63 -3.59
CA GLY A 81 4.42 4.11 -3.26
C GLY A 81 4.39 3.14 -2.07
N VAL A 82 3.65 3.48 -1.01
CA VAL A 82 3.46 2.59 0.15
C VAL A 82 2.78 1.29 -0.26
N ALA A 83 1.74 1.34 -1.10
CA ALA A 83 1.08 0.14 -1.61
C ALA A 83 2.07 -0.74 -2.42
N ALA A 84 2.90 -0.12 -3.26
CA ALA A 84 3.95 -0.83 -4.00
C ALA A 84 4.98 -1.49 -3.07
N ILE A 85 5.40 -0.80 -2.00
CA ILE A 85 6.30 -1.34 -0.97
C ILE A 85 5.70 -2.58 -0.30
N LEU A 86 4.44 -2.51 0.14
CA LEU A 86 3.76 -3.63 0.80
C LEU A 86 3.71 -4.85 -0.12
N VAL A 87 3.29 -4.67 -1.38
CA VAL A 87 3.21 -5.75 -2.37
C VAL A 87 4.60 -6.31 -2.70
N ALA A 88 5.61 -5.46 -2.88
CA ALA A 88 6.97 -5.87 -3.15
C ALA A 88 7.56 -6.70 -2.00
N ALA A 89 7.36 -6.26 -0.75
CA ALA A 89 7.79 -6.99 0.44
C ALA A 89 7.11 -8.36 0.54
N ALA A 90 5.80 -8.44 0.30
CA ALA A 90 5.08 -9.71 0.31
C ALA A 90 5.60 -10.67 -0.77
N ARG A 91 5.77 -10.18 -2.00
CA ARG A 91 6.31 -10.97 -3.13
C ARG A 91 7.72 -11.49 -2.87
N ALA A 92 8.61 -10.60 -2.44
CA ALA A 92 10.01 -10.94 -2.18
C ALA A 92 10.17 -11.98 -1.06
N THR A 93 9.16 -12.14 -0.20
CA THR A 93 9.21 -13.02 0.97
C THR A 93 8.30 -14.24 0.86
N GLY A 94 7.66 -14.45 -0.30
CA GLY A 94 6.68 -15.53 -0.51
C GLY A 94 5.43 -15.40 0.36
N ALA A 95 5.15 -14.20 0.87
CA ALA A 95 4.07 -13.89 1.79
C ALA A 95 2.83 -13.35 1.06
N GLU A 96 2.48 -13.95 -0.07
CA GLU A 96 1.26 -13.58 -0.78
C GLU A 96 0.04 -14.15 -0.05
N ALA A 97 -0.96 -13.30 0.18
CA ALA A 97 -2.28 -13.79 0.59
C ALA A 97 -2.98 -14.39 -0.65
N ALA A 98 -3.83 -15.40 -0.45
CA ALA A 98 -4.79 -15.79 -1.48
C ALA A 98 -5.52 -14.54 -1.96
N ALA A 99 -5.64 -14.35 -3.27
CA ALA A 99 -6.21 -13.15 -3.85
C ALA A 99 -7.69 -13.00 -3.43
N THR A 100 -7.94 -12.22 -2.38
CA THR A 100 -9.30 -11.84 -1.96
C THR A 100 -9.51 -10.38 -2.32
N GLY A 101 -9.81 -10.15 -3.60
CA GLY A 101 -10.25 -8.87 -4.15
C GLY A 101 -10.96 -9.13 -5.47
N PRO A 102 -12.00 -8.37 -5.83
CA PRO A 102 -12.76 -8.63 -7.04
C PRO A 102 -11.82 -8.56 -8.24
N ALA A 103 -11.75 -9.64 -9.01
CA ALA A 103 -11.10 -9.62 -10.30
C ALA A 103 -11.77 -8.51 -11.12
N ALA A 104 -11.03 -7.43 -11.39
CA ALA A 104 -11.40 -6.53 -12.47
C ALA A 104 -11.17 -7.31 -13.77
N THR A 105 -12.15 -8.14 -14.15
CA THR A 105 -12.21 -8.76 -15.47
C THR A 105 -12.56 -7.66 -16.46
N GLY A 106 -11.56 -6.87 -16.83
CA GLY A 106 -11.60 -6.10 -18.07
C GLY A 106 -11.51 -7.08 -19.22
N ARG A 107 -12.67 -7.39 -19.83
CA ARG A 107 -12.71 -8.11 -21.11
C ARG A 107 -11.89 -7.32 -22.13
N GLU A 108 -11.02 -8.03 -22.85
CA GLU A 108 -10.41 -7.57 -24.10
C GLU A 108 -11.49 -6.99 -25.01
N ALA A 109 -11.31 -5.73 -25.44
CA ALA A 109 -12.01 -5.20 -26.59
C ALA A 109 -11.41 -5.84 -27.86
N THR A 110 -11.86 -7.06 -28.16
CA THR A 110 -11.80 -7.57 -29.52
C THR A 110 -12.80 -6.78 -30.35
N GLY A 111 -12.28 -5.85 -31.16
CA GLY A 111 -13.07 -5.03 -32.07
C GLY A 111 -12.24 -4.65 -33.27
N ARG A 112 -12.06 -5.60 -34.19
CA ARG A 112 -11.81 -5.28 -35.60
C ARG A 112 -13.08 -4.62 -36.15
N ALA A 113 -12.91 -3.45 -36.76
CA ALA A 113 -13.59 -3.04 -37.98
C ALA A 113 -12.64 -2.09 -38.71
#